data_AF-A0A5J6WUF1-F1
#
_entry.id   AF-A0A5J6WUF1-F1
#
_cell.length_a   1.000
_cell.length_b   1.000
_cell.length_c   1.000
_cell.angle_alpha   90.00
_cell.angle_beta   90.00
_cell.angle_gamma   90.00
#
_symmetry.space_group_name_H-M   'P 1'
#
loop_
_entity.id
_entity.type
_entity.pdbx_description
1 polymer ?
#
loop_
_entity_poly.entity_id
_entity_poly.type
_entity_poly.pdbx_seq_one_letter_code
_entity_poly.pdbx_strand_id
1 'polypeptide(L)'
;MNKCMVSMLLVFAASTNAALTIDRSRLILNEGERSISVNVENRNQHAPYLAQAWMEDINEAKSNHYIAVLPPLQRVEAGAKTKVRLQPLPNITALPQDRESVLFFNLREIPPKSDQPNVFSLALQSRIKVFYRPKGIAVESNTVLLPGAREITLTRQGDGYAIHNPTPYHFSFVEARDAGNRAIKRFTPVMVPPKSTDNLSVLASEMGGSPTLVYLNDFGSQRALLFSCDGKTCRVSEELGKVKVVMLDE
;
A
#
# COMPACT_ATOMS: atom_id res chain seq x y z
N MET A 1 -29.13 -50.94 18.18
CA MET A 1 -29.05 -50.21 16.89
C MET A 1 -29.12 -48.72 17.22
N ASN A 2 -28.00 -48.14 17.66
CA ASN A 2 -27.99 -46.77 18.20
C ASN A 2 -27.18 -45.86 17.28
N LYS A 3 -27.87 -44.85 16.74
CA LYS A 3 -27.40 -43.91 15.73
C LYS A 3 -26.37 -42.96 16.33
N CYS A 4 -25.16 -42.92 15.77
CA CYS A 4 -24.18 -41.86 16.03
C CYS A 4 -24.67 -40.56 15.39
N MET A 5 -25.09 -39.60 16.21
CA MET A 5 -25.40 -38.24 15.78
C MET A 5 -24.09 -37.44 15.77
N VAL A 6 -23.49 -37.29 14.58
CA VAL A 6 -22.30 -36.45 14.38
C VAL A 6 -22.75 -34.98 14.43
N SER A 7 -22.42 -34.30 15.52
CA SER A 7 -22.61 -32.86 15.68
C SER A 7 -21.51 -32.12 14.92
N MET A 8 -21.89 -31.38 13.87
CA MET A 8 -21.00 -30.57 13.05
C MET A 8 -20.76 -29.23 13.76
N LEU A 9 -19.56 -29.05 14.32
CA LEU A 9 -19.14 -27.82 14.98
C LEU A 9 -18.81 -26.75 13.91
N LEU A 10 -19.73 -25.80 13.68
CA LEU A 10 -19.46 -24.61 12.86
C LEU A 10 -18.54 -23.65 13.63
N VAL A 11 -17.30 -23.53 13.17
CA VAL A 11 -16.36 -22.50 13.64
C VAL A 11 -16.72 -21.19 12.95
N PHE A 12 -17.45 -20.31 13.63
CA PHE A 12 -17.61 -18.92 13.22
C PHE A 12 -16.27 -18.19 13.46
N ALA A 13 -15.57 -17.83 12.39
CA ALA A 13 -14.44 -16.92 12.47
C ALA A 13 -14.96 -15.54 12.89
N ALA A 14 -14.66 -15.12 14.12
CA ALA A 14 -14.94 -13.76 14.57
C ALA A 14 -14.02 -12.80 13.81
N SER A 15 -14.59 -12.05 12.86
CA SER A 15 -13.89 -10.96 12.20
C SER A 15 -13.65 -9.83 13.20
N THR A 16 -12.38 -9.63 13.58
CA THR A 16 -11.98 -8.50 14.41
C THR A 16 -12.04 -7.24 13.55
N ASN A 17 -13.05 -6.40 13.76
CA ASN A 17 -13.18 -5.13 13.05
C ASN A 17 -12.41 -4.05 13.81
N ALA A 18 -11.49 -3.36 13.13
CA ALA A 18 -10.88 -2.13 13.65
C ALA A 18 -11.98 -1.12 13.95
N ALA A 19 -11.88 -0.41 15.09
CA ALA A 19 -12.86 0.61 15.42
C ALA A 19 -12.69 1.79 14.47
N LEU A 20 -11.47 2.30 14.29
CA LEU A 20 -11.17 3.34 13.31
C LEU A 20 -10.62 2.76 12.01
N THR A 21 -11.24 3.15 10.89
CA THR A 21 -10.82 2.78 9.53
C THR A 21 -10.54 4.01 8.68
N ILE A 22 -9.62 3.87 7.72
CA ILE A 22 -9.25 4.91 6.75
C ILE A 22 -9.73 4.53 5.34
N ASP A 23 -10.03 5.52 4.51
CA ASP A 23 -10.61 5.32 3.16
C ASP A 23 -9.61 4.89 2.08
N ARG A 24 -8.30 4.91 2.37
CA ARG A 24 -7.24 4.62 1.38
C ARG A 24 -6.07 3.89 2.03
N SER A 25 -5.39 3.06 1.23
CA SER A 25 -4.17 2.33 1.62
C SER A 25 -2.86 3.08 1.33
N ARG A 26 -2.94 4.19 0.59
CA ARG A 26 -1.83 5.10 0.29
C ARG A 26 -2.34 6.46 -0.12
N LEU A 27 -1.48 7.48 -0.04
CA LEU A 27 -1.79 8.85 -0.41
C LEU A 27 -0.76 9.39 -1.40
N ILE A 28 -1.22 10.20 -2.35
CA ILE A 28 -0.36 11.02 -3.21
C ILE A 28 -0.62 12.48 -2.82
N LEU A 29 0.45 13.21 -2.54
CA LEU A 29 0.44 14.66 -2.34
C LEU A 29 1.19 15.29 -3.51
N ASN A 30 0.44 15.85 -4.46
CA ASN A 30 1.05 16.53 -5.60
C ASN A 30 1.53 17.92 -5.19
N GLU A 31 2.68 18.32 -5.71
CA GLU A 31 3.17 19.68 -5.51
C GLU A 31 2.16 20.71 -6.06
N GLY A 32 1.87 21.73 -5.24
CA GLY A 32 0.86 22.75 -5.53
C GLY A 32 -0.49 22.48 -4.86
N GLU A 33 -0.74 21.26 -4.36
CA GLU A 33 -1.91 20.99 -3.53
C GLU A 33 -1.75 21.66 -2.16
N ARG A 34 -2.77 22.43 -1.74
CA ARG A 34 -2.76 23.09 -0.43
C ARG A 34 -2.87 22.09 0.73
N SER A 35 -3.54 20.97 0.49
CA SER A 35 -3.67 19.86 1.43
C SER A 35 -4.38 18.69 0.75
N ILE A 36 -4.15 17.49 1.28
CA ILE A 36 -4.99 16.31 1.03
C ILE A 36 -5.70 15.91 2.32
N SER A 37 -6.76 15.10 2.23
CA SER A 37 -7.51 14.64 3.40
C SER A 37 -7.69 13.13 3.39
N VAL A 38 -7.57 12.53 4.57
CA VAL A 38 -7.88 11.14 4.86
C VAL A 38 -9.23 11.10 5.55
N ASN A 39 -10.17 10.31 5.05
CA ASN A 39 -11.43 10.10 5.76
C ASN A 39 -11.22 9.01 6.81
N VAL A 40 -11.68 9.27 8.02
CA VAL A 40 -11.61 8.34 9.15
C VAL A 40 -13.04 8.01 9.57
N GLU A 41 -13.37 6.73 9.67
CA GLU A 41 -14.68 6.25 10.09
C GLU A 41 -14.54 5.40 11.34
N ASN A 42 -15.32 5.72 12.37
CA ASN A 42 -15.50 4.87 13.52
C ASN A 42 -16.60 3.84 13.22
N ARG A 43 -16.21 2.59 12.93
CA ARG A 43 -17.12 1.47 12.68
C ARG A 43 -17.72 0.90 13.96
N ASN A 44 -17.23 1.27 15.14
CA ASN A 44 -17.86 0.91 16.40
C ASN A 44 -19.17 1.71 16.57
N GLN A 45 -20.29 1.00 16.71
CA GLN A 45 -21.63 1.59 16.80
C GLN A 45 -22.04 1.97 18.23
N HIS A 46 -21.20 1.68 19.23
CA HIS A 46 -21.56 1.80 20.64
C HIS A 46 -20.62 2.71 21.44
N ALA A 47 -19.38 2.87 20.97
CA ALA A 47 -18.34 3.55 21.71
C ALA A 47 -17.62 4.62 20.88
N PRO A 48 -17.30 5.78 21.48
CA PRO A 48 -16.45 6.79 20.89
C PRO A 48 -14.98 6.36 20.95
N TYR A 49 -14.20 6.77 19.96
CA TYR A 49 -12.76 6.52 19.92
C TYR A 49 -11.99 7.82 19.73
N LEU A 50 -10.79 7.88 20.29
CA LEU A 50 -9.85 8.96 19.95
C LEU A 50 -8.97 8.50 18.78
N ALA A 51 -8.84 9.35 17.77
CA ALA A 51 -8.00 9.17 16.61
C ALA A 51 -6.76 10.04 16.75
N GLN A 52 -5.60 9.43 16.99
CA GLN A 52 -4.31 10.12 17.01
C GLN A 52 -3.61 9.95 15.67
N ALA A 53 -3.20 11.06 15.05
CA ALA A 53 -2.61 11.05 13.72
C ALA A 53 -1.28 11.83 13.68
N TRP A 54 -0.29 11.30 12.95
CA TRP A 54 1.01 11.94 12.76
C TRP A 54 1.70 11.49 11.47
N MET A 55 2.71 12.24 11.04
CA MET A 55 3.61 11.85 9.96
C MET A 55 4.91 11.25 10.51
N GLU A 56 5.49 10.32 9.77
CA GLU A 56 6.84 9.78 9.95
C GLU A 56 7.65 9.99 8.68
N ASP A 57 8.96 10.13 8.84
CA ASP A 57 9.91 10.09 7.74
C ASP A 57 10.25 8.65 7.31
N ILE A 58 11.17 8.51 6.35
CA ILE A 58 11.58 7.19 5.84
C ILE A 58 12.30 6.32 6.88
N ASN A 59 12.86 6.94 7.93
CA ASN A 59 13.52 6.26 9.04
C ASN A 59 12.57 5.99 10.21
N GLU A 60 11.26 6.12 9.97
CA GLU A 60 10.18 5.89 10.94
C GLU A 60 10.18 6.89 12.12
N ALA A 61 10.92 8.01 11.99
CA ALA A 61 10.92 9.05 13.00
C ALA A 61 9.71 9.96 12.81
N LYS A 62 8.97 10.22 13.90
CA LYS A 62 7.86 11.18 13.89
C LYS A 62 8.37 12.54 13.45
N SER A 63 7.77 13.10 12.42
CA SER A 63 8.23 14.34 11.81
C SER A 63 7.07 15.15 11.28
N ASN A 64 6.98 16.40 11.73
CA ASN A 64 6.11 17.41 11.15
C ASN A 64 6.95 18.41 10.33
N HIS A 65 8.09 17.98 9.79
CA HIS A 65 9.01 18.87 9.09
C HIS A 65 8.42 19.28 7.72
N TYR A 66 7.99 18.28 6.92
CA TYR A 66 7.52 18.49 5.55
C TYR A 66 5.99 18.62 5.42
N ILE A 67 5.24 17.90 6.26
CA ILE A 67 3.79 17.80 6.20
C ILE A 67 3.23 17.85 7.61
N ALA A 68 2.30 18.76 7.87
CA ALA A 68 1.57 18.84 9.12
C ALA A 68 0.28 18.00 9.05
N VAL A 69 -0.07 17.34 10.16
CA VAL A 69 -1.30 16.55 10.32
C VAL A 69 -2.28 17.28 11.22
N LEU A 70 -3.48 17.55 10.71
CA LEU A 70 -4.48 18.39 11.39
C LEU A 70 -5.88 17.75 11.37
N PRO A 71 -6.55 17.59 12.53
CA PRO A 71 -5.99 17.66 13.88
C PRO A 71 -5.11 16.43 14.20
N PRO A 72 -4.08 16.57 15.06
CA PRO A 72 -3.23 15.44 15.46
C PRO A 72 -3.92 14.50 16.47
N LEU A 73 -4.99 14.95 17.11
CA LEU A 73 -5.83 14.15 18.00
C LEU A 73 -7.28 14.64 17.88
N GLN A 74 -8.22 13.73 17.68
CA GLN A 74 -9.63 14.06 17.64
C GLN A 74 -10.50 12.94 18.17
N ARG A 75 -11.65 13.28 18.72
CA ARG A 75 -12.66 12.31 19.14
C ARG A 75 -13.61 12.02 17.99
N VAL A 76 -13.89 10.75 17.76
CA VAL A 76 -14.80 10.25 16.73
C VAL A 76 -15.91 9.50 17.45
N GLU A 77 -17.13 10.03 17.39
CA GLU A 77 -18.30 9.39 18.00
C GLU A 77 -18.61 8.04 17.34
N ALA A 78 -19.44 7.24 18.01
CA ALA A 78 -19.86 5.94 17.50
C ALA A 78 -20.53 6.08 16.11
N GLY A 79 -20.12 5.25 15.15
CA GLY A 79 -20.63 5.29 13.77
C GLY A 79 -20.25 6.54 12.97
N ALA A 80 -19.49 7.49 13.55
CA ALA A 80 -19.24 8.79 12.93
C ALA A 80 -18.06 8.75 11.95
N LYS A 81 -18.08 9.71 11.02
CA LYS A 81 -17.01 9.97 10.06
C LYS A 81 -16.38 11.33 10.34
N THR A 82 -15.06 11.41 10.21
CA THR A 82 -14.29 12.65 10.30
C THR A 82 -13.20 12.68 9.23
N LYS A 83 -12.43 13.77 9.19
CA LYS A 83 -11.30 13.95 8.28
C LYS A 83 -10.04 14.30 9.06
N VAL A 84 -8.92 13.80 8.57
CA VAL A 84 -7.57 14.24 8.95
C VAL A 84 -6.94 14.90 7.73
N ARG A 85 -6.51 16.15 7.86
CA ARG A 85 -5.87 16.91 6.79
C ARG A 85 -4.36 16.78 6.87
N LEU A 86 -3.73 16.49 5.74
CA LEU A 86 -2.28 16.56 5.56
C LEU A 86 -1.98 17.83 4.78
N GLN A 87 -1.29 18.77 5.41
CA GLN A 87 -0.96 20.07 4.85
C GLN A 87 0.55 20.15 4.60
N PRO A 88 1.02 20.29 3.35
CA PRO A 88 2.43 20.55 3.08
C PRO A 88 2.88 21.85 3.75
N LEU A 89 4.09 21.80 4.29
CA LEU A 89 4.77 22.95 4.88
C LEU A 89 5.77 23.55 3.88
N PRO A 90 6.20 24.82 4.06
CA PRO A 90 7.10 25.48 3.10
C PRO A 90 8.39 24.71 2.78
N ASN A 91 8.93 23.95 3.74
CA ASN A 91 10.16 23.18 3.51
C ASN A 91 9.95 21.89 2.69
N ILE A 92 8.72 21.52 2.30
CA ILE A 92 8.47 20.36 1.44
C ILE A 92 9.28 20.43 0.14
N THR A 93 9.62 21.64 -0.28
CA THR A 93 10.49 21.94 -1.43
C THR A 93 11.94 21.49 -1.25
N ALA A 94 12.39 21.18 -0.03
CA ALA A 94 13.71 20.61 0.25
C ALA A 94 13.77 19.10 -0.08
N LEU A 95 12.62 18.44 -0.26
CA LEU A 95 12.59 17.07 -0.80
C LEU A 95 13.06 17.08 -2.27
N PRO A 96 13.58 15.96 -2.79
CA PRO A 96 13.92 15.80 -4.20
C PRO A 96 12.78 16.26 -5.13
N GLN A 97 13.13 17.07 -6.13
CA GLN A 97 12.18 17.64 -7.10
C GLN A 97 12.19 16.89 -8.45
N ASP A 98 13.10 15.92 -8.62
CA ASP A 98 13.28 15.12 -9.84
C ASP A 98 12.68 13.70 -9.73
N ARG A 99 12.11 13.36 -8.56
CA ARG A 99 11.56 12.05 -8.21
C ARG A 99 10.60 12.15 -7.02
N GLU A 100 9.78 11.13 -6.84
CA GLU A 100 8.94 11.03 -5.65
C GLU A 100 9.75 10.87 -4.36
N SER A 101 9.20 11.38 -3.28
CA SER A 101 9.64 11.07 -1.91
C SER A 101 8.55 10.30 -1.18
N VAL A 102 8.94 9.36 -0.31
CA VAL A 102 8.01 8.59 0.51
C VAL A 102 8.13 8.99 1.98
N LEU A 103 6.96 9.24 2.57
CA LEU A 103 6.74 9.49 4.00
C LEU A 103 5.63 8.54 4.47
N PHE A 104 5.33 8.51 5.76
CA PHE A 104 4.29 7.64 6.29
C PHE A 104 3.27 8.41 7.12
N PHE A 105 1.99 8.20 6.83
CA PHE A 105 0.90 8.68 7.66
C PHE A 105 0.49 7.56 8.62
N ASN A 106 0.38 7.92 9.89
CA ASN A 106 -0.03 7.02 10.95
C ASN A 106 -1.36 7.49 11.54
N LEU A 107 -2.25 6.54 11.78
CA LEU A 107 -3.49 6.72 12.54
C LEU A 107 -3.57 5.64 13.61
N ARG A 108 -3.50 6.04 14.88
CA ARG A 108 -3.67 5.16 16.03
C ARG A 108 -5.02 5.44 16.69
N GLU A 109 -5.82 4.40 16.86
CA GLU A 109 -7.03 4.49 17.66
C GLU A 109 -6.68 4.37 19.15
N ILE A 110 -7.41 5.09 19.99
CA ILE A 110 -7.32 5.00 21.44
C ILE A 110 -8.73 4.67 21.92
N PRO A 111 -8.97 3.43 22.39
CA PRO A 111 -10.27 3.01 22.88
C PRO A 111 -10.67 3.78 24.14
N PRO A 112 -11.97 3.85 24.46
CA PRO A 112 -12.41 4.36 25.75
C PRO A 112 -11.87 3.47 26.86
N LYS A 113 -11.63 4.06 28.03
CA LYS A 113 -11.21 3.32 29.21
C LYS A 113 -12.32 2.33 29.60
N SER A 114 -11.93 1.09 29.90
CA SER A 114 -12.84 0.10 30.46
C SER A 114 -12.95 0.29 31.97
N ASP A 115 -14.18 0.20 32.50
CA ASP A 115 -14.45 0.21 33.94
C ASP A 115 -14.35 -1.19 34.57
N GLN A 116 -14.13 -2.23 33.76
CA GLN A 116 -14.02 -3.60 34.23
C GLN A 116 -12.58 -3.89 34.71
N PRO A 117 -12.41 -4.55 35.87
CA PRO A 117 -11.09 -4.99 36.32
C PRO A 117 -10.54 -6.06 35.37
N ASN A 118 -9.21 -6.08 35.20
CA ASN A 118 -8.46 -7.10 34.46
C ASN A 118 -8.82 -7.23 32.96
N VAL A 119 -9.08 -6.10 32.28
CA VAL A 119 -9.33 -6.10 30.84
C VAL A 119 -8.08 -5.79 30.03
N PHE A 120 -7.81 -6.61 29.03
CA PHE A 120 -6.85 -6.31 27.97
C PHE A 120 -7.49 -5.39 26.94
N SER A 121 -6.83 -4.27 26.63
CA SER A 121 -7.30 -3.31 25.62
C SER A 121 -6.36 -3.34 24.41
N LEU A 122 -6.91 -3.66 23.24
CA LEU A 122 -6.21 -3.62 21.97
C LEU A 122 -6.43 -2.25 21.31
N ALA A 123 -5.35 -1.63 20.86
CA ALA A 123 -5.39 -0.39 20.08
C ALA A 123 -4.69 -0.63 18.74
N LEU A 124 -5.42 -0.48 17.64
CA LEU A 124 -4.86 -0.63 16.30
C LEU A 124 -4.20 0.65 15.80
N GLN A 125 -3.11 0.48 15.05
CA GLN A 125 -2.41 1.55 14.36
C GLN A 125 -2.32 1.21 12.88
N SER A 126 -2.92 2.06 12.05
CA SER A 126 -2.76 2.03 10.60
C SER A 126 -1.58 2.90 10.20
N ARG A 127 -0.68 2.35 9.38
CA ARG A 127 0.45 3.08 8.79
C ARG A 127 0.38 2.94 7.28
N ILE A 128 0.23 4.05 6.56
CA ILE A 128 0.15 4.07 5.10
C ILE A 128 1.19 4.99 4.49
N LYS A 129 1.61 4.68 3.28
CA LYS A 129 2.59 5.46 2.53
C LYS A 129 1.97 6.74 1.99
N VAL A 130 2.71 7.84 2.10
CA VAL A 130 2.41 9.14 1.51
C VAL A 130 3.51 9.48 0.53
N PHE A 131 3.16 9.56 -0.76
CA PHE A 131 4.10 9.90 -1.82
C PHE A 131 3.96 11.38 -2.13
N TYR A 132 5.02 12.15 -1.86
CA TYR A 132 5.12 13.51 -2.36
C TYR A 132 5.61 13.46 -3.81
N ARG A 133 4.84 14.05 -4.71
CA ARG A 133 5.10 14.05 -6.15
C ARG A 133 5.35 15.48 -6.65
N PRO A 134 6.62 15.81 -6.98
CA PRO A 134 6.97 17.10 -7.58
C PRO A 134 6.22 17.39 -8.88
N LYS A 135 6.03 18.68 -9.18
CA LYS A 135 5.26 19.15 -10.35
C LYS A 135 5.87 18.68 -11.67
N GLY A 136 7.20 18.56 -11.75
CA GLY A 136 7.92 18.11 -12.94
C GLY A 136 7.64 16.66 -13.34
N ILE A 137 7.07 15.85 -12.44
CA ILE A 137 6.72 14.44 -12.68
C ILE A 137 5.23 14.17 -12.41
N ALA A 138 4.39 15.21 -12.47
CA ALA A 138 2.95 15.08 -12.28
C ALA A 138 2.36 14.04 -13.25
N VAL A 139 1.37 13.29 -12.78
CA VAL A 139 0.67 12.26 -13.57
C VAL A 139 -0.70 12.77 -13.94
N GLU A 140 -1.06 12.67 -15.21
CA GLU A 140 -2.38 13.06 -15.70
C GLU A 140 -3.46 12.12 -15.15
N SER A 141 -4.63 12.67 -14.79
CA SER A 141 -5.69 11.96 -14.06
C SER A 141 -6.26 10.74 -14.79
N ASN A 142 -6.12 10.67 -16.11
CA ASN A 142 -6.64 9.66 -17.03
C ASN A 142 -5.57 8.63 -17.44
N THR A 143 -4.41 8.65 -16.80
CA THR A 143 -3.30 7.72 -17.08
C THR A 143 -3.55 6.35 -16.44
N VAL A 144 -3.46 5.29 -17.24
CA VAL A 144 -3.71 3.90 -16.79
C VAL A 144 -2.49 3.29 -16.07
N LEU A 145 -1.29 3.60 -16.54
CA LEU A 145 0.00 3.15 -16.01
C LEU A 145 0.87 4.36 -15.72
N LEU A 146 1.60 4.36 -14.60
CA LEU A 146 2.56 5.43 -14.31
C LEU A 146 3.52 5.64 -15.50
N PRO A 147 3.86 6.90 -15.84
CA PRO A 147 4.78 7.18 -16.94
C PRO A 147 6.10 6.41 -16.77
N GLY A 148 6.56 5.78 -17.85
CA GLY A 148 7.78 4.95 -17.84
C GLY A 148 7.63 3.57 -17.18
N ALA A 149 6.44 3.15 -16.71
CA ALA A 149 6.26 1.82 -16.10
C ALA A 149 6.70 0.65 -17.00
N ARG A 150 6.66 0.84 -18.33
CA ARG A 150 7.13 -0.14 -19.33
C ARG A 150 8.66 -0.25 -19.40
N GLU A 151 9.38 0.71 -18.86
CA GLU A 151 10.85 0.73 -18.84
C GLU A 151 11.42 -0.05 -17.65
N ILE A 152 10.55 -0.53 -16.75
CA ILE A 152 10.96 -1.42 -15.66
C ILE A 152 11.48 -2.72 -16.27
N THR A 153 12.63 -3.19 -15.77
CA THR A 153 13.24 -4.43 -16.25
C THR A 153 13.59 -5.36 -15.10
N LEU A 154 13.67 -6.65 -15.40
CA LEU A 154 14.24 -7.64 -14.51
C LEU A 154 15.57 -8.11 -15.08
N THR A 155 16.56 -8.30 -14.21
CA THR A 155 17.84 -8.90 -14.57
C THR A 155 18.10 -10.10 -13.68
N ARG A 156 18.31 -11.26 -14.28
CA ARG A 156 18.65 -12.49 -13.58
C ARG A 156 20.04 -12.34 -12.94
N GLN A 157 20.12 -12.54 -11.63
CA GLN A 157 21.34 -12.53 -10.85
C GLN A 157 21.47 -13.85 -10.09
N GLY A 158 22.30 -14.77 -10.59
CA GLY A 158 22.39 -16.12 -10.05
C GLY A 158 21.04 -16.85 -10.14
N ASP A 159 20.52 -17.27 -8.99
CA ASP A 159 19.21 -17.93 -8.88
C ASP A 159 18.07 -16.96 -8.51
N GLY A 160 18.30 -15.65 -8.54
CA GLY A 160 17.28 -14.63 -8.27
C GLY A 160 17.10 -13.65 -9.42
N TYR A 161 16.22 -12.67 -9.19
CA TYR A 161 16.01 -11.52 -10.08
C TYR A 161 16.21 -10.21 -9.33
N ALA A 162 16.92 -9.28 -9.95
CA ALA A 162 16.94 -7.88 -9.55
C ALA A 162 15.95 -7.11 -10.43
N ILE A 163 15.11 -6.29 -9.83
CA ILE A 163 14.20 -5.38 -10.51
C ILE A 163 14.83 -3.99 -10.60
N HIS A 164 14.84 -3.42 -11.80
CA HIS A 164 15.35 -2.09 -12.07
C HIS A 164 14.19 -1.14 -12.38
N ASN A 165 14.06 -0.10 -11.56
CA ASN A 165 13.09 0.98 -11.73
C ASN A 165 13.81 2.24 -12.21
N PRO A 166 13.82 2.55 -13.52
CA PRO A 166 14.41 3.78 -14.03
C PRO A 166 13.53 5.02 -13.80
N THR A 167 12.27 4.83 -13.39
CA THR A 167 11.28 5.90 -13.35
C THR A 167 11.47 6.82 -12.14
N PRO A 168 10.87 8.03 -12.15
CA PRO A 168 10.86 8.91 -10.98
C PRO A 168 9.83 8.51 -9.91
N TYR A 169 9.14 7.36 -10.02
CA TYR A 169 8.07 6.95 -9.13
C TYR A 169 8.44 5.73 -8.27
N HIS A 170 7.82 5.58 -7.10
CA HIS A 170 7.92 4.37 -6.29
C HIS A 170 6.93 3.29 -6.78
N PHE A 171 7.42 2.08 -7.02
CA PHE A 171 6.59 0.93 -7.35
C PHE A 171 6.52 -0.04 -6.18
N SER A 172 5.31 -0.26 -5.63
CA SER A 172 5.07 -1.27 -4.60
C SER A 172 4.53 -2.54 -5.25
N PHE A 173 5.41 -3.52 -5.45
CA PHE A 173 5.06 -4.85 -5.96
C PHE A 173 4.58 -5.72 -4.81
N VAL A 174 3.42 -6.35 -5.00
CA VAL A 174 2.71 -7.12 -3.96
C VAL A 174 2.60 -8.61 -4.30
N GLU A 175 2.79 -8.98 -5.56
CA GLU A 175 2.75 -10.37 -6.00
C GLU A 175 3.64 -10.56 -7.23
N ALA A 176 4.25 -11.75 -7.33
CA ALA A 176 4.87 -12.24 -8.54
C ALA A 176 4.14 -13.50 -9.00
N ARG A 177 4.01 -13.69 -10.31
CA ARG A 177 3.41 -14.87 -10.92
C ARG A 177 4.36 -15.47 -11.95
N ASP A 178 4.32 -16.80 -12.05
CA ASP A 178 5.03 -17.54 -13.08
C ASP A 178 4.39 -17.37 -14.47
N ALA A 179 5.00 -17.99 -15.49
CA ALA A 179 4.49 -18.00 -16.86
C ALA A 179 3.08 -18.61 -17.02
N GLY A 180 2.65 -19.44 -16.06
CA GLY A 180 1.29 -20.01 -15.99
C GLY A 180 0.30 -19.15 -15.21
N ASN A 181 0.65 -17.91 -14.86
CA ASN A 181 -0.14 -16.98 -14.06
C ASN A 181 -0.47 -17.51 -12.64
N ARG A 182 0.39 -18.36 -12.08
CA ARG A 182 0.27 -18.87 -10.70
C ARG A 182 1.10 -18.00 -9.77
N ALA A 183 0.53 -17.61 -8.64
CA ALA A 183 1.23 -16.80 -7.64
C ALA A 183 2.42 -17.55 -7.02
N ILE A 184 3.56 -16.87 -6.95
CA ILE A 184 4.79 -17.40 -6.34
C ILE A 184 4.73 -17.15 -4.83
N LYS A 185 4.57 -18.24 -4.06
CA LYS A 185 4.33 -18.19 -2.61
C LYS A 185 5.44 -17.53 -1.80
N ARG A 186 6.69 -17.60 -2.28
CA ARG A 186 7.86 -17.02 -1.59
C ARG A 186 8.03 -15.52 -1.82
N PHE A 187 7.26 -14.94 -2.75
CA PHE A 187 7.36 -13.52 -3.04
C PHE A 187 7.02 -12.69 -1.81
N THR A 188 7.94 -11.81 -1.42
CA THR A 188 7.71 -10.82 -0.37
C THR A 188 7.44 -9.48 -1.03
N PRO A 189 6.36 -8.77 -0.66
CA PRO A 189 6.09 -7.44 -1.17
C PRO A 189 7.28 -6.50 -0.99
N VAL A 190 7.62 -5.77 -2.05
CA VAL A 190 8.77 -4.87 -2.08
C VAL A 190 8.37 -3.54 -2.71
N MET A 191 8.88 -2.44 -2.14
CA MET A 191 8.74 -1.11 -2.73
C MET A 191 10.06 -0.70 -3.33
N VAL A 192 10.12 -0.64 -4.65
CA VAL A 192 11.32 -0.24 -5.39
C VAL A 192 11.32 1.28 -5.50
N PRO A 193 12.33 1.98 -4.92
CA PRO A 193 12.45 3.43 -5.04
C PRO A 193 12.65 3.92 -6.49
N PRO A 194 12.49 5.23 -6.73
CA PRO A 194 12.81 5.84 -8.02
C PRO A 194 14.29 5.70 -8.38
N LYS A 195 14.57 5.44 -9.65
CA LYS A 195 15.94 5.37 -10.21
C LYS A 195 16.84 4.42 -9.41
N SER A 196 16.33 3.25 -9.04
CA SER A 196 17.04 2.27 -8.22
C SER A 196 16.81 0.84 -8.68
N THR A 197 17.62 -0.06 -8.13
CA THR A 197 17.48 -1.51 -8.30
C THR A 197 17.25 -2.15 -6.94
N ASP A 198 16.39 -3.16 -6.90
CA ASP A 198 16.18 -3.97 -5.69
C ASP A 198 16.11 -5.46 -6.04
N ASN A 199 16.35 -6.33 -5.06
CA ASN A 199 16.28 -7.78 -5.25
C ASN A 199 14.87 -8.29 -4.97
N LEU A 200 14.41 -9.21 -5.82
CA LEU A 200 13.12 -9.88 -5.62
C LEU A 200 13.33 -11.18 -4.84
N SER A 201 12.44 -11.44 -3.87
CA SER A 201 12.36 -12.70 -3.13
C SER A 201 11.73 -13.82 -3.96
N VAL A 202 12.37 -14.19 -5.07
CA VAL A 202 11.93 -15.25 -6.00
C VAL A 202 13.12 -16.07 -6.48
N LEU A 203 12.87 -17.33 -6.81
CA LEU A 203 13.85 -18.13 -7.56
C LEU A 203 13.66 -17.93 -9.06
N ALA A 204 14.76 -17.90 -9.81
CA ALA A 204 14.72 -17.71 -11.26
C ALA A 204 13.97 -18.86 -11.96
N SER A 205 14.06 -20.07 -11.40
CA SER A 205 13.32 -21.25 -11.84
C SER A 205 11.80 -21.14 -11.65
N GLU A 206 11.32 -20.35 -10.69
CA GLU A 206 9.88 -20.16 -10.44
C GLU A 206 9.25 -19.17 -11.41
N MET A 207 9.99 -18.15 -11.83
CA MET A 207 9.48 -17.07 -12.69
C MET A 207 9.24 -17.52 -14.14
N GLY A 208 10.03 -18.48 -14.64
CA GLY A 208 9.97 -18.95 -16.02
C GLY A 208 10.40 -17.87 -17.03
N GLY A 209 9.99 -18.04 -18.30
CA GLY A 209 10.38 -17.13 -19.40
C GLY A 209 9.48 -15.90 -19.57
N SER A 210 8.30 -15.88 -18.94
CA SER A 210 7.33 -14.78 -19.08
C SER A 210 6.63 -14.46 -17.76
N PRO A 211 7.35 -14.03 -16.72
CA PRO A 211 6.75 -13.76 -15.42
C PRO A 211 5.85 -12.52 -15.44
N THR A 212 4.97 -12.42 -14.45
CA THR A 212 4.15 -11.22 -14.22
C THR A 212 4.42 -10.66 -12.83
N LEU A 213 4.60 -9.35 -12.72
CA LEU A 213 4.62 -8.68 -11.42
C LEU A 213 3.37 -7.82 -11.24
N VAL A 214 2.76 -7.92 -10.06
CA VAL A 214 1.59 -7.14 -9.69
C VAL A 214 2.03 -6.02 -8.75
N TYR A 215 1.69 -4.78 -9.09
CA TYR A 215 1.97 -3.60 -8.27
C TYR A 215 0.69 -2.84 -7.93
N LEU A 216 0.76 -2.00 -6.91
CA LEU A 216 -0.33 -1.10 -6.55
C LEU A 216 -0.18 0.24 -7.28
N ASN A 217 -1.24 0.70 -7.93
CA ASN A 217 -1.31 2.07 -8.45
C ASN A 217 -1.58 3.10 -7.34
N ASP A 218 -1.73 4.38 -7.70
CA ASP A 218 -1.98 5.49 -6.78
C ASP A 218 -3.26 5.34 -5.93
N PHE A 219 -4.27 4.63 -6.46
CA PHE A 219 -5.55 4.39 -5.81
C PHE A 219 -5.57 3.08 -4.99
N GLY A 220 -4.45 2.36 -4.93
CA GLY A 220 -4.35 1.08 -4.24
C GLY A 220 -4.93 -0.10 -5.03
N SER A 221 -5.34 0.09 -6.29
CA SER A 221 -5.74 -1.00 -7.16
C SER A 221 -4.52 -1.77 -7.69
N GLN A 222 -4.66 -3.08 -7.83
CA GLN A 222 -3.63 -3.92 -8.43
C GLN A 222 -3.55 -3.71 -9.95
N ARG A 223 -2.32 -3.67 -10.47
CA ARG A 223 -1.98 -3.59 -11.89
C ARG A 223 -0.86 -4.59 -12.17
N ALA A 224 -0.87 -5.17 -13.37
CA ALA A 224 0.09 -6.19 -13.77
C ALA A 224 1.06 -5.65 -14.82
N LEU A 225 2.35 -5.95 -14.64
CA LEU A 225 3.38 -5.82 -15.66
C LEU A 225 3.75 -7.23 -16.11
N LEU A 226 3.47 -7.54 -17.37
CA LEU A 226 3.83 -8.81 -17.99
C LEU A 226 5.23 -8.66 -18.57
N PHE A 227 6.14 -9.57 -18.24
CA PHE A 227 7.50 -9.56 -18.74
C PHE A 227 7.72 -10.65 -19.78
N SER A 228 8.63 -10.40 -20.71
CA SER A 228 9.22 -11.39 -21.61
C SER A 228 10.73 -11.41 -21.39
N CYS A 229 11.29 -12.58 -21.10
CA CYS A 229 12.69 -12.77 -20.78
C CYS A 229 13.49 -13.25 -22.00
N ASP A 230 14.57 -12.53 -22.32
CA ASP A 230 15.58 -12.92 -23.30
C ASP A 230 16.94 -13.05 -22.59
N GLY A 231 17.42 -14.29 -22.48
CA GLY A 231 18.62 -14.64 -21.72
C GLY A 231 18.50 -14.26 -20.25
N LYS A 232 19.25 -13.25 -19.81
CA LYS A 232 19.26 -12.77 -18.41
C LYS A 232 18.35 -11.58 -18.19
N THR A 233 17.78 -10.97 -19.22
CA THR A 233 17.03 -9.71 -19.08
C THR A 233 15.58 -9.93 -19.46
N CYS A 234 14.66 -9.48 -18.60
CA CYS A 234 13.24 -9.45 -18.90
C CYS A 234 12.77 -8.01 -19.03
N ARG A 235 11.96 -7.75 -20.07
CA ARG A 235 11.36 -6.44 -20.35
C ARG A 235 9.84 -6.55 -20.33
N VAL A 236 9.16 -5.46 -20.00
CA VAL A 236 7.69 -5.42 -20.04
C VAL A 236 7.24 -5.63 -21.50
N SER A 237 6.38 -6.62 -21.72
CA SER A 237 5.79 -6.94 -23.02
C SER A 237 4.71 -5.92 -23.40
N GLU A 238 4.62 -5.58 -24.69
CA GLU A 238 3.57 -4.70 -25.24
C GLU A 238 2.20 -5.36 -25.30
N GLU A 239 2.14 -6.69 -25.21
CA GLU A 239 0.90 -7.40 -24.96
C GLU A 239 0.46 -7.07 -23.54
N LEU A 240 -0.24 -5.94 -23.40
CA LEU A 240 -1.36 -5.83 -22.49
C LEU A 240 -2.35 -6.92 -22.92
N GLY A 241 -2.01 -8.16 -22.56
CA GLY A 241 -2.95 -9.24 -22.51
C GLY A 241 -4.16 -8.66 -21.82
N LYS A 242 -5.31 -8.91 -22.42
CA LYS A 242 -6.60 -8.90 -21.76
C LYS A 242 -6.43 -9.68 -20.45
N VAL A 243 -5.89 -9.02 -19.43
CA VAL A 243 -6.22 -9.31 -18.07
C VAL A 243 -7.68 -8.93 -18.09
N LYS A 244 -8.51 -9.95 -18.39
CA LYS A 244 -9.84 -10.06 -17.83
C LYS A 244 -9.66 -9.44 -16.47
N VAL A 245 -10.29 -8.28 -16.25
CA VAL A 245 -10.44 -7.76 -14.91
C VAL A 245 -11.11 -8.92 -14.20
N VAL A 246 -10.31 -9.80 -13.60
CA VAL A 246 -10.78 -10.72 -12.61
C VAL A 246 -11.00 -9.75 -11.47
N MET A 247 -12.20 -9.16 -11.50
CA MET A 247 -12.91 -8.85 -10.29
C MET A 247 -12.65 -10.07 -9.41
N LEU A 248 -11.80 -9.89 -8.40
CA LEU A 248 -11.77 -10.84 -7.30
C LEU A 248 -13.15 -10.65 -6.68
N ASP A 249 -14.12 -11.44 -7.16
CA ASP A 249 -15.46 -11.51 -6.58
C ASP A 249 -15.32 -11.99 -5.14
N GLU A 250 -16.26 -11.48 -4.33
CA GLU A 250 -16.37 -11.48 -2.86
C GLU A 250 -16.01 -12.77 -2.12
#